data_AF-A0A918FCY9-F1
#
_entry.id   AF-A0A918FCY9-F1
#
_cell.length_a   1.000
_cell.length_b   1.000
_cell.length_c   1.000
_cell.angle_alpha   90.00
_cell.angle_beta   90.00
_cell.angle_gamma   90.00
#
_symmetry.space_group_name_H-M   'P 1'
#
loop_
_entity.id
_entity.type
_entity.pdbx_description
1 polymer ?
#
loop_
_entity_poly.entity_id
_entity_poly.type
_entity_poly.pdbx_seq_one_letter_code
_entity_poly.pdbx_strand_id
1 'polypeptide(L)'
;MNRTFATLTLALVCLALGQATPAQTAAFHTAVLRAEQQWLSTHPDKSFLSAGNAIAYAFGYLKEANPTPSTLNSAALSLADAFRIDANNGYAYYLQGLIDYGLGKGPLATQELRKAAQLEPALAGDAQPWISLAGQLGSPTPSGASSTGPTASPAAASAQPVTAAPKSVPPTLALGTYDCMAFVKDSFASASSTRHVEGRGQLRILPGNRYSMGLGSDPFRYSGKTGLITWASGPLAAAKPADSDYSIDQKGQPTIGVFINAEQRFCTLYR
;
A
#
# COMPACT_ATOMS: atom_id res chain seq x y z
N MET A 1 -4.53 -16.72 63.00
CA MET A 1 -5.68 -16.79 62.07
C MET A 1 -5.24 -16.17 60.75
N ASN A 2 -4.95 -17.04 59.77
CA ASN A 2 -4.46 -16.69 58.44
C ASN A 2 -5.60 -16.27 57.50
N ARG A 3 -5.48 -15.11 56.86
CA ARG A 3 -6.22 -14.78 55.63
C ARG A 3 -5.34 -13.94 54.69
N THR A 4 -4.42 -14.59 54.01
CA THR A 4 -3.81 -14.10 52.76
C THR A 4 -4.79 -14.42 51.63
N PHE A 5 -5.60 -13.43 51.24
CA PHE A 5 -6.46 -13.55 50.05
C PHE A 5 -5.60 -13.38 48.79
N ALA A 6 -5.64 -14.41 47.96
CA ALA A 6 -5.02 -14.45 46.64
C ALA A 6 -5.73 -13.46 45.70
N THR A 7 -5.07 -12.32 45.42
CA THR A 7 -5.39 -11.44 44.28
C THR A 7 -4.74 -12.02 43.03
N LEU A 8 -5.24 -13.17 42.57
CA LEU A 8 -4.66 -13.89 41.44
C LEU A 8 -5.73 -14.51 40.56
N THR A 9 -6.60 -13.67 39.99
CA THR A 9 -7.49 -14.05 38.88
C THR A 9 -8.20 -12.81 38.35
N LEU A 10 -7.57 -12.03 37.47
CA LEU A 10 -8.28 -11.28 36.41
C LEU A 10 -7.39 -10.62 35.33
N ALA A 11 -6.09 -10.96 35.23
CA ALA A 11 -5.22 -10.41 34.18
C ALA A 11 -4.93 -11.39 33.02
N LEU A 12 -5.38 -12.65 33.12
CA LEU A 12 -4.89 -13.74 32.25
C LEU A 12 -5.83 -14.13 31.09
N VAL A 13 -6.93 -13.39 30.85
CA VAL A 13 -7.95 -13.79 29.84
C VAL A 13 -8.14 -12.78 28.69
N CYS A 14 -7.42 -11.65 28.67
CA CYS A 14 -7.48 -10.73 27.52
C CYS A 14 -6.68 -11.18 26.28
N LEU A 15 -5.98 -12.32 26.33
CA LEU A 15 -5.16 -12.81 25.22
C LEU A 15 -5.95 -13.41 24.04
N ALA A 16 -7.27 -13.59 24.15
CA ALA A 16 -8.03 -14.34 23.15
C ALA A 16 -8.57 -13.51 21.96
N LEU A 17 -8.39 -12.19 21.94
CA LEU A 17 -8.89 -11.34 20.84
C LEU A 17 -7.81 -10.56 20.08
N GLY A 18 -6.52 -10.86 20.31
CA GLY A 18 -5.44 -10.34 19.47
C GLY A 18 -5.38 -8.81 19.36
N GLN A 19 -5.92 -8.07 20.33
CA GLN A 19 -5.83 -6.62 20.32
C GLN A 19 -4.49 -6.18 20.88
N ALA A 20 -3.77 -5.37 20.12
CA ALA A 20 -2.55 -4.73 20.58
C ALA A 20 -2.85 -3.90 21.84
N THR A 21 -1.96 -3.99 22.82
CA THR A 21 -2.03 -3.12 23.99
C THR A 21 -1.82 -1.66 23.58
N PRO A 22 -2.35 -0.67 24.32
CA PRO A 22 -2.07 0.74 24.03
C PRO A 22 -0.58 1.07 23.93
N ALA A 23 0.26 0.39 24.72
CA ALA A 23 1.71 0.50 24.66
C ALA A 23 2.28 -0.02 23.33
N GLN A 24 1.80 -1.15 22.82
CA GLN A 24 2.20 -1.68 21.51
C GLN A 24 1.76 -0.75 20.37
N THR A 25 0.55 -0.20 20.44
CA THR A 25 0.06 0.77 19.45
C THR A 25 0.91 2.05 19.43
N ALA A 26 1.25 2.59 20.61
CA ALA A 26 2.13 3.76 20.70
C ALA A 26 3.56 3.46 20.21
N ALA A 27 4.09 2.27 20.51
CA ALA A 27 5.39 1.82 20.00
C ALA A 27 5.37 1.68 18.48
N PHE A 28 4.29 1.12 17.91
CA PHE A 28 4.08 0.98 16.47
C PHE A 28 4.12 2.33 15.78
N HIS A 29 3.29 3.26 16.23
CA HIS A 29 3.22 4.61 15.67
C HIS A 29 4.57 5.32 15.76
N THR A 30 5.28 5.18 16.88
CA THR A 30 6.62 5.76 17.06
C THR A 30 7.64 5.16 16.09
N ALA A 31 7.60 3.85 15.86
CA ALA A 31 8.48 3.17 14.92
C ALA A 31 8.23 3.60 13.47
N VAL A 32 6.96 3.81 13.09
CA VAL A 32 6.58 4.34 11.77
C VAL A 32 7.12 5.75 11.58
N LEU A 33 6.92 6.65 12.55
CA LEU A 33 7.40 8.04 12.45
C LEU A 33 8.93 8.14 12.36
N ARG A 34 9.65 7.33 13.15
CA ARG A 34 11.12 7.30 13.11
C ARG A 34 11.62 6.80 11.77
N ALA A 35 11.03 5.72 11.26
CA ALA A 35 11.38 5.18 9.95
C ALA A 35 11.08 6.19 8.84
N GLU A 36 9.97 6.93 8.91
CA GLU A 36 9.68 8.01 7.95
C GLU A 36 10.74 9.10 8.01
N GLN A 37 11.06 9.60 9.21
CA GLN A 37 12.05 10.66 9.38
C GLN A 37 13.42 10.24 8.82
N GLN A 38 13.85 9.01 9.08
CA GLN A 38 15.10 8.47 8.57
C GLN A 38 15.06 8.24 7.05
N TRP A 39 13.93 7.74 6.53
CA TRP A 39 13.73 7.57 5.10
C TRP A 39 13.80 8.92 4.38
N LEU A 40 13.13 9.94 4.92
CA LEU A 40 13.12 11.30 4.37
C LEU A 40 14.51 11.95 4.32
N SER A 41 15.41 11.62 5.25
CA SER A 41 16.77 12.16 5.27
C SER A 41 17.71 11.44 4.30
N THR A 42 17.40 10.20 3.93
CA THR A 42 18.29 9.32 3.13
C THR A 42 17.79 9.09 1.71
N HIS A 43 16.50 9.28 1.44
CA HIS A 43 15.84 8.97 0.17
C HIS A 43 15.01 10.17 -0.32
N PRO A 44 15.64 11.16 -0.97
CA PRO A 44 14.93 12.38 -1.39
C PRO A 44 13.98 12.16 -2.58
N ASP A 45 14.07 11.03 -3.28
CA ASP A 45 13.25 10.75 -4.46
C ASP A 45 11.79 10.44 -4.08
N LYS A 46 10.96 11.48 -4.22
CA LYS A 46 9.49 11.40 -4.13
C LYS A 46 8.84 11.63 -5.49
N SER A 47 9.57 11.45 -6.58
CA SER A 47 9.03 11.65 -7.92
C SER A 47 7.85 10.71 -8.16
N PHE A 48 6.91 11.17 -8.98
CA PHE A 48 5.72 10.39 -9.32
C PHE A 48 6.13 9.03 -9.93
N LEU A 49 5.51 7.94 -9.45
CA LEU A 49 5.82 6.55 -9.79
C LEU A 49 7.22 6.06 -9.36
N SER A 50 7.93 6.75 -8.47
CA SER A 50 9.12 6.18 -7.83
C SER A 50 8.74 5.24 -6.69
N ALA A 51 9.68 4.35 -6.33
CA ALA A 51 9.53 3.51 -5.13
C ALA A 51 9.37 4.39 -3.89
N GLY A 52 10.03 5.54 -3.85
CA GLY A 52 9.92 6.48 -2.75
C GLY A 52 8.53 7.13 -2.63
N ASN A 53 7.88 7.47 -3.74
CA ASN A 53 6.49 7.92 -3.71
C ASN A 53 5.53 6.84 -3.18
N ALA A 54 5.71 5.58 -3.60
CA ALA A 54 4.94 4.45 -3.09
C ALA A 54 5.13 4.23 -1.57
N ILE A 55 6.37 4.33 -1.08
CA ILE A 55 6.72 4.27 0.34
C ILE A 55 6.08 5.43 1.11
N ALA A 56 6.09 6.66 0.56
CA ALA A 56 5.44 7.81 1.18
C ALA A 56 3.92 7.61 1.37
N TYR A 57 3.24 6.98 0.40
CA TYR A 57 1.83 6.61 0.56
C TYR A 57 1.63 5.59 1.68
N ALA A 58 2.48 4.56 1.77
CA ALA A 58 2.42 3.58 2.85
C ALA A 58 2.58 4.25 4.23
N PHE A 59 3.54 5.17 4.39
CA PHE A 59 3.67 5.97 5.61
C PHE A 59 2.41 6.75 5.94
N GLY A 60 1.74 7.34 4.95
CA GLY A 60 0.48 8.05 5.12
C GLY A 60 -0.59 7.21 5.81
N TYR A 61 -0.76 5.96 5.39
CA TYR A 61 -1.71 5.01 6.00
C TYR A 61 -1.27 4.55 7.39
N LEU A 62 0.03 4.32 7.61
CA LEU A 62 0.56 3.77 8.86
C LEU A 62 0.67 4.79 10.00
N LYS A 63 0.62 6.08 9.69
CA LYS A 63 0.65 7.18 10.67
C LYS A 63 -0.65 7.38 11.43
N GLU A 64 -1.72 6.67 11.07
CA GLU A 64 -2.92 6.67 11.89
C GLU A 64 -2.59 6.16 13.29
N ALA A 65 -3.08 6.83 14.33
CA ALA A 65 -2.77 6.45 15.71
C ALA A 65 -3.24 5.03 16.07
N ASN A 66 -4.19 4.47 15.30
CA ASN A 66 -4.67 3.12 15.46
C ASN A 66 -5.04 2.51 14.09
N PRO A 67 -4.06 2.00 13.33
CA PRO A 67 -4.31 1.50 11.99
C PRO A 67 -5.21 0.26 12.05
N THR A 68 -6.27 0.28 11.26
CA THR A 68 -7.21 -0.84 11.13
C THR A 68 -6.65 -1.87 10.12
N PRO A 69 -7.15 -3.12 10.10
CA PRO A 69 -6.77 -4.07 9.05
C PRO A 69 -6.96 -3.53 7.63
N SER A 70 -7.98 -2.68 7.41
CA SER A 70 -8.22 -2.03 6.12
C SER A 70 -7.10 -1.04 5.75
N THR A 71 -6.63 -0.23 6.71
CA THR A 71 -5.58 0.75 6.47
C THR A 71 -4.21 0.10 6.35
N LEU A 72 -3.96 -0.97 7.11
CA LEU A 72 -2.79 -1.85 6.93
C LEU A 72 -2.76 -2.50 5.53
N ASN A 73 -3.90 -3.01 5.05
CA ASN A 73 -3.99 -3.56 3.69
C ASN A 73 -3.73 -2.47 2.64
N SER A 74 -4.28 -1.26 2.82
CA SER A 74 -4.03 -0.14 1.89
C SER A 74 -2.55 0.27 1.85
N ALA A 75 -1.86 0.22 2.99
CA ALA A 75 -0.42 0.41 3.06
C ALA A 75 0.33 -0.68 2.29
N ALA A 76 -0.02 -1.96 2.48
CA ALA A 76 0.58 -3.08 1.75
C ALA A 76 0.41 -2.96 0.23
N LEU A 77 -0.77 -2.51 -0.23
CA LEU A 77 -1.02 -2.23 -1.64
C LEU A 77 -0.04 -1.20 -2.20
N SER A 78 0.22 -0.13 -1.43
CA SER A 78 1.19 0.89 -1.82
C SER A 78 2.61 0.32 -1.90
N LEU A 79 2.99 -0.57 -0.97
CA LEU A 79 4.31 -1.22 -0.99
C LEU A 79 4.49 -2.21 -2.14
N ALA A 80 3.41 -2.80 -2.68
CA ALA A 80 3.51 -3.67 -3.85
C ALA A 80 4.10 -2.93 -5.06
N ASP A 81 3.75 -1.65 -5.25
CA ASP A 81 4.37 -0.80 -6.26
C ASP A 81 5.84 -0.50 -5.94
N ALA A 82 6.17 -0.23 -4.67
CA ALA A 82 7.55 -0.04 -4.26
C ALA A 82 8.43 -1.27 -4.60
N PHE A 83 7.97 -2.48 -4.29
CA PHE A 83 8.68 -3.72 -4.63
C PHE A 83 8.77 -3.99 -6.13
N ARG A 84 7.76 -3.57 -6.91
CA ARG A 84 7.80 -3.67 -8.37
C ARG A 84 8.88 -2.77 -8.99
N ILE A 85 9.09 -1.59 -8.40
CA ILE A 85 10.07 -0.61 -8.88
C ILE A 85 11.47 -0.93 -8.36
N ASP A 86 11.58 -1.28 -7.08
CA ASP A 86 12.81 -1.66 -6.40
C ASP A 86 12.54 -2.84 -5.46
N ALA A 87 12.82 -4.05 -5.96
CA ALA A 87 12.60 -5.30 -5.24
C ALA A 87 13.54 -5.48 -4.02
N ASN A 88 14.57 -4.66 -3.88
CA ASN A 88 15.54 -4.72 -2.78
C ASN A 88 15.48 -3.48 -1.88
N ASN A 89 14.34 -2.78 -1.86
CA ASN A 89 14.17 -1.61 -1.02
C ASN A 89 14.03 -2.00 0.47
N GLY A 90 15.06 -1.69 1.29
CA GLY A 90 15.08 -2.03 2.71
C GLY A 90 13.92 -1.42 3.52
N TYR A 91 13.50 -0.19 3.19
CA TYR A 91 12.36 0.47 3.85
C TYR A 91 11.03 -0.16 3.49
N ALA A 92 10.82 -0.56 2.24
CA ALA A 92 9.62 -1.29 1.85
C ALA A 92 9.50 -2.61 2.64
N TYR A 93 10.61 -3.34 2.82
CA TYR A 93 10.64 -4.53 3.67
C TYR A 93 10.34 -4.24 5.14
N TYR A 94 10.89 -3.15 5.68
CA TYR A 94 10.63 -2.76 7.07
C TYR A 94 9.14 -2.46 7.31
N LEU A 95 8.53 -1.65 6.44
CA LEU A 95 7.11 -1.29 6.54
C LEU A 95 6.21 -2.49 6.32
N GLN A 96 6.54 -3.37 5.37
CA GLN A 96 5.80 -4.62 5.16
C GLN A 96 5.85 -5.50 6.41
N GLY A 97 7.00 -5.59 7.07
CA GLY A 97 7.13 -6.33 8.33
C GLY A 97 6.29 -5.76 9.47
N LEU A 98 6.22 -4.43 9.59
CA LEU A 98 5.30 -3.78 10.53
C LEU A 98 3.83 -4.06 10.20
N ILE A 99 3.46 -4.00 8.92
CA ILE A 99 2.10 -4.32 8.45
C ILE A 99 1.73 -5.76 8.81
N ASP A 100 2.61 -6.72 8.50
CA ASP A 100 2.36 -8.13 8.79
C ASP A 100 2.28 -8.39 10.30
N TYR A 101 3.05 -7.66 11.12
CA TYR A 101 2.90 -7.71 12.57
C TYR A 101 1.51 -7.21 13.00
N GLY A 102 1.08 -6.05 12.49
CA GLY A 102 -0.25 -5.48 12.77
C GLY A 102 -1.40 -6.37 12.31
N LEU A 103 -1.18 -7.18 11.27
CA LEU A 103 -2.14 -8.19 10.78
C LEU A 103 -2.05 -9.53 11.52
N GLY A 104 -1.22 -9.65 12.56
CA GLY A 104 -1.05 -10.88 13.33
C GLY A 104 -0.21 -11.97 12.64
N LYS A 105 0.46 -11.66 11.54
CA LYS A 105 1.26 -12.59 10.73
C LYS A 105 2.71 -12.65 11.21
N GLY A 106 2.92 -13.08 12.46
CA GLY A 106 4.23 -13.08 13.12
C GLY A 106 5.41 -13.68 12.32
N PRO A 107 5.27 -14.87 11.71
CA PRO A 107 6.35 -15.46 10.90
C PRO A 107 6.76 -14.61 9.69
N LEU A 108 5.78 -14.05 8.96
CA LEU A 108 6.03 -13.17 7.82
C LEU A 108 6.66 -11.87 8.27
N ALA A 109 6.11 -11.23 9.31
CA ALA A 109 6.68 -10.02 9.89
C ALA A 109 8.16 -10.20 10.27
N THR A 110 8.49 -11.33 10.92
CA THR A 110 9.86 -11.68 11.29
C THR A 110 10.79 -11.79 10.08
N GLN A 111 10.31 -12.42 9.00
CA GLN A 111 11.05 -12.57 7.76
C GLN A 111 11.36 -11.21 7.13
N GLU A 112 10.34 -10.36 6.95
CA GLU A 112 10.49 -9.08 6.27
C GLU A 112 11.35 -8.10 7.07
N LEU A 113 11.21 -8.06 8.41
CA LEU A 113 12.04 -7.21 9.27
C LEU A 113 13.51 -7.63 9.26
N ARG A 114 13.80 -8.94 9.20
CA ARG A 114 15.19 -9.42 9.06
C ARG A 114 15.77 -9.04 7.71
N LYS A 115 14.98 -9.15 6.63
CA LYS A 115 15.42 -8.74 5.30
C LYS A 115 15.66 -7.24 5.22
N ALA A 116 14.81 -6.43 5.86
CA ALA A 116 15.02 -4.99 5.99
C ALA A 116 16.35 -4.65 6.69
N ALA A 117 16.63 -5.28 7.83
CA ALA A 117 17.88 -5.08 8.58
C ALA A 117 19.14 -5.51 7.82
N GLN A 118 19.01 -6.48 6.89
CA GLN A 118 20.10 -6.91 6.02
C GLN A 118 20.35 -5.92 4.88
N LEU A 119 19.28 -5.41 4.26
CA LEU A 119 19.37 -4.49 3.12
C LEU A 119 19.73 -3.07 3.54
N GLU A 120 19.25 -2.63 4.70
CA GLU A 120 19.47 -1.30 5.26
C GLU A 120 19.93 -1.42 6.72
N PRO A 121 21.26 -1.48 6.97
CA PRO A 121 21.81 -1.66 8.31
C PRO A 121 21.35 -0.60 9.32
N ALA A 122 21.02 0.61 8.86
CA ALA A 122 20.52 1.67 9.72
C ALA A 122 19.13 1.34 10.33
N LEU A 123 18.38 0.41 9.74
CA LEU A 123 17.09 -0.07 10.27
C LEU A 123 17.25 -1.23 11.26
N ALA A 124 18.44 -1.82 11.42
CA ALA A 124 18.62 -3.02 12.25
C ALA A 124 18.23 -2.78 13.72
N GLY A 125 18.59 -1.61 14.27
CA GLY A 125 18.23 -1.24 15.64
C GLY A 125 16.73 -1.10 15.85
N ASP A 126 16.02 -0.53 14.86
CA ASP A 126 14.58 -0.33 14.92
C ASP A 126 13.80 -1.62 14.63
N ALA A 127 14.32 -2.51 13.77
CA ALA A 127 13.68 -3.77 13.42
C ALA A 127 13.72 -4.81 14.55
N GLN A 128 14.77 -4.81 15.38
CA GLN A 128 15.02 -5.87 16.35
C GLN A 128 13.93 -6.04 17.43
N PRO A 129 13.38 -4.97 18.03
CA PRO A 129 12.22 -5.08 18.92
C PRO A 129 11.01 -5.74 18.24
N TRP A 130 10.75 -5.39 16.97
CA TRP A 130 9.62 -5.94 16.22
C TRP A 130 9.82 -7.40 15.82
N ILE A 131 11.04 -7.79 15.46
CA ILE A 131 11.41 -9.20 15.23
C ILE A 131 11.09 -10.04 16.48
N SER A 132 11.44 -9.52 17.66
CA SER A 132 11.21 -10.21 18.93
C SER A 132 9.72 -10.34 19.24
N LEU A 133 8.94 -9.28 19.05
CA LEU A 133 7.49 -9.29 19.24
C LEU A 133 6.77 -10.19 18.23
N ALA A 134 7.17 -10.13 16.96
CA ALA A 134 6.59 -10.95 15.90
C ALA A 134 6.84 -12.45 16.11
N GLY A 135 8.00 -12.83 16.66
CA GLY A 135 8.31 -14.22 17.03
C GLY A 135 7.38 -14.79 18.12
N GLN A 136 6.84 -13.93 18.99
CA GLN A 136 5.88 -14.33 20.02
C GLN A 136 4.49 -14.63 19.44
N LEU A 137 4.11 -13.98 18.32
CA LEU A 137 2.83 -14.22 17.64
C LEU A 137 2.79 -15.56 16.88
N GLY A 138 3.94 -16.03 16.40
CA GLY A 138 4.04 -17.26 15.60
C GLY A 138 4.34 -18.54 16.40
N SER A 139 4.71 -18.40 17.67
CA SER A 139 4.95 -19.55 18.53
C SER A 139 3.60 -20.03 19.06
N PRO A 140 3.09 -21.22 18.67
CA PRO A 140 2.01 -21.82 19.45
C PRO A 140 2.52 -21.89 20.87
N THR A 141 1.80 -21.27 21.81
CA THR A 141 2.14 -21.31 23.24
C THR A 141 2.55 -22.74 23.57
N PRO A 142 3.78 -22.99 24.06
CA PRO A 142 4.22 -24.34 24.35
C PRO A 142 3.35 -24.85 25.50
N SER A 143 2.25 -25.52 25.15
CA SER A 143 1.65 -26.53 26.01
C SER A 143 2.71 -27.60 26.11
N GLY A 144 3.34 -27.68 27.29
CA GLY A 144 4.63 -28.32 27.49
C GLY A 144 4.81 -29.66 26.78
N ALA A 145 5.60 -29.66 25.71
CA ALA A 145 6.21 -30.84 25.15
C ALA A 145 7.50 -30.42 24.45
N SER A 146 8.62 -30.61 25.15
CA SER A 146 9.95 -30.48 24.56
C SER A 146 10.12 -31.54 23.46
N SER A 147 10.46 -31.11 22.25
CA SER A 147 11.13 -31.99 21.29
C SER A 147 12.20 -31.20 20.53
N THR A 148 13.43 -31.66 20.67
CA THR A 148 14.65 -31.17 20.04
C THR A 148 14.79 -31.84 18.67
N GLY A 149 14.80 -31.05 17.60
CA GLY A 149 15.16 -31.51 16.26
C GLY A 149 15.77 -30.37 15.45
N PRO A 150 16.95 -30.55 14.81
CA PRO A 150 17.58 -29.50 14.02
C PRO A 150 17.07 -29.52 12.57
N THR A 151 16.55 -28.40 12.09
CA THR A 151 16.16 -28.22 10.68
C THR A 151 17.17 -27.31 9.98
N ALA A 152 17.75 -27.82 8.90
CA ALA A 152 18.77 -27.18 8.09
C ALA A 152 18.21 -26.01 7.26
N SER A 153 19.01 -24.95 7.15
CA SER A 153 18.77 -23.72 6.37
C SER A 153 19.06 -23.94 4.88
N PRO A 154 18.16 -23.58 3.94
CA PRO A 154 18.45 -23.69 2.51
C PRO A 154 19.32 -22.52 2.01
N ALA A 155 20.24 -22.86 1.12
CA ALA A 155 21.23 -21.97 0.53
C ALA A 155 20.61 -20.88 -0.38
N ALA A 156 21.18 -19.68 -0.30
CA ALA A 156 20.78 -18.50 -1.05
C ALA A 156 21.03 -18.66 -2.56
N ALA A 157 19.99 -18.44 -3.36
CA ALA A 157 20.09 -18.33 -4.81
C ALA A 157 20.47 -16.88 -5.20
N SER A 158 21.52 -16.76 -6.02
CA SER A 158 22.00 -15.50 -6.60
C SER A 158 21.01 -14.99 -7.66
N ALA A 159 20.50 -13.78 -7.50
CA ALA A 159 19.64 -13.10 -8.48
C ALA A 159 20.49 -12.28 -9.46
N GLN A 160 20.27 -12.48 -10.75
CA GLN A 160 20.83 -11.66 -11.83
C GLN A 160 20.07 -10.33 -11.98
N PRO A 161 20.70 -9.28 -12.56
CA PRO A 161 20.09 -7.96 -12.72
C PRO A 161 18.92 -8.01 -13.71
N VAL A 162 17.75 -7.52 -13.31
CA VAL A 162 16.57 -7.45 -14.17
C VAL A 162 16.55 -6.08 -14.85
N THR A 163 16.75 -6.06 -16.16
CA THR A 163 16.59 -4.86 -16.99
C THR A 163 15.13 -4.42 -17.00
N ALA A 164 14.87 -3.12 -16.81
CA ALA A 164 13.52 -2.55 -16.76
C ALA A 164 12.70 -2.92 -18.02
N ALA A 165 11.51 -3.49 -17.80
CA ALA A 165 10.62 -3.90 -18.86
C ALA A 165 10.11 -2.68 -19.66
N PRO A 166 10.03 -2.78 -21.00
CA PRO A 166 9.46 -1.71 -21.83
C PRO A 166 8.00 -1.46 -21.43
N LYS A 167 7.59 -0.18 -21.38
CA LYS A 167 6.20 0.23 -21.14
C LYS A 167 5.28 -0.50 -22.12
N SER A 168 4.47 -1.43 -21.62
CA SER A 168 3.51 -2.18 -22.45
C SER A 168 2.48 -1.24 -23.03
N VAL A 169 2.25 -1.30 -24.34
CA VAL A 169 1.17 -0.57 -25.01
C VAL A 169 -0.17 -1.03 -24.40
N PRO A 170 -1.01 -0.11 -23.89
CA PRO A 170 -2.26 -0.50 -23.26
C PRO A 170 -3.20 -1.16 -24.29
N PRO A 171 -3.94 -2.21 -23.90
CA PRO A 171 -4.89 -2.86 -24.79
C PRO A 171 -6.02 -1.91 -25.16
N THR A 172 -6.58 -2.10 -26.35
CA THR A 172 -7.76 -1.34 -26.80
C THR A 172 -8.93 -1.63 -25.88
N LEU A 173 -9.58 -0.59 -25.35
CA LEU A 173 -10.78 -0.76 -24.52
C LEU A 173 -11.90 -1.45 -25.31
N ALA A 174 -12.49 -2.49 -24.74
CA ALA A 174 -13.56 -3.26 -25.40
C ALA A 174 -14.89 -2.49 -25.41
N LEU A 175 -15.74 -2.71 -26.42
CA LEU A 175 -17.09 -2.16 -26.42
C LEU A 175 -17.85 -2.61 -25.15
N GLY A 176 -18.42 -1.66 -24.40
CA GLY A 176 -19.06 -1.95 -23.14
C GLY A 176 -19.39 -0.71 -22.30
N THR A 177 -19.97 -0.98 -21.14
CA THR A 177 -20.21 0.02 -20.08
C THR A 177 -19.19 -0.20 -18.97
N TYR A 178 -18.60 0.87 -18.48
CA TYR A 178 -17.61 0.87 -17.41
C TYR A 178 -18.05 1.86 -16.34
N ASP A 179 -17.92 1.51 -15.06
CA ASP A 179 -18.18 2.47 -13.98
C ASP A 179 -16.99 3.42 -13.85
N CYS A 180 -17.24 4.73 -13.85
CA CYS A 180 -16.26 5.78 -13.59
C CYS A 180 -16.53 6.42 -12.23
N MET A 181 -15.50 6.54 -11.41
CA MET A 181 -15.50 7.37 -10.21
C MET A 181 -14.56 8.54 -10.39
N ALA A 182 -15.08 9.78 -10.32
CA ALA A 182 -14.29 10.99 -10.32
C ALA A 182 -13.90 11.39 -8.88
N PHE A 183 -12.61 11.51 -8.60
CA PHE A 183 -12.10 11.97 -7.31
C PHE A 183 -11.41 13.32 -7.45
N VAL A 184 -11.68 14.25 -6.53
CA VAL A 184 -10.87 15.46 -6.35
C VAL A 184 -10.05 15.34 -5.07
N LYS A 185 -8.80 15.80 -5.16
CA LYS A 185 -7.86 15.84 -4.05
C LYS A 185 -7.65 17.30 -3.64
N ASP A 186 -8.13 17.69 -2.45
CA ASP A 186 -8.21 19.10 -2.05
C ASP A 186 -6.85 19.75 -1.76
N SER A 187 -5.79 18.97 -1.48
CA SER A 187 -4.42 19.51 -1.42
C SER A 187 -3.35 18.42 -1.49
N PHE A 188 -2.15 18.80 -1.96
CA PHE A 188 -0.95 17.95 -1.97
C PHE A 188 -0.03 18.13 -0.77
N ALA A 189 -0.22 19.20 0.02
CA ALA A 189 0.67 19.54 1.12
C ALA A 189 0.45 18.69 2.37
N SER A 190 -0.66 17.95 2.44
CA SER A 190 -1.05 17.18 3.62
C SER A 190 -0.98 15.67 3.37
N ALA A 191 -0.38 14.93 4.31
CA ALA A 191 -0.43 13.47 4.35
C ALA A 191 -1.86 12.93 4.54
N SER A 192 -2.81 13.77 4.96
CA SER A 192 -4.24 13.46 5.03
C SER A 192 -4.96 14.09 3.83
N SER A 193 -4.81 13.51 2.64
CA SER A 193 -5.64 13.95 1.51
C SER A 193 -7.03 13.36 1.66
N THR A 194 -8.03 14.19 1.97
CA THR A 194 -9.43 13.83 1.73
C THR A 194 -9.63 13.67 0.23
N ARG A 195 -10.20 12.52 -0.16
CA ARG A 195 -10.72 12.30 -1.51
C ARG A 195 -12.22 12.49 -1.46
N HIS A 196 -12.73 13.50 -2.14
CA HIS A 196 -14.17 13.63 -2.34
C HIS A 196 -14.54 13.04 -3.70
N VAL A 197 -15.57 12.18 -3.71
CA VAL A 197 -16.16 11.66 -4.95
C VAL A 197 -17.03 12.76 -5.52
N GLU A 198 -16.58 13.43 -6.59
CA GLU A 198 -17.36 14.48 -7.26
C GLU A 198 -18.49 13.89 -8.11
N GLY A 199 -18.35 12.65 -8.58
CA GLY A 199 -19.36 12.02 -9.41
C GLY A 199 -19.12 10.54 -9.65
N ARG A 200 -20.22 9.83 -9.88
CA ARG A 200 -20.23 8.44 -10.37
C ARG A 200 -20.97 8.39 -11.70
N GLY A 201 -20.33 7.83 -12.71
CA GLY A 201 -20.90 7.76 -14.05
C GLY A 201 -20.65 6.42 -14.70
N GLN A 202 -21.37 6.17 -15.78
CA GLN A 202 -21.07 5.05 -16.66
C GLN A 202 -20.38 5.56 -17.92
N LEU A 203 -19.14 5.14 -18.14
CA LEU A 203 -18.47 5.26 -19.41
C LEU A 203 -19.04 4.22 -20.39
N ARG A 204 -19.63 4.66 -21.48
CA ARG A 204 -20.04 3.79 -22.60
C ARG A 204 -19.06 3.97 -23.75
N ILE A 205 -18.53 2.85 -24.24
CA ILE A 205 -17.72 2.80 -25.45
C ILE A 205 -18.67 2.59 -26.64
N LEU A 206 -18.70 3.57 -27.54
CA LEU A 206 -19.57 3.62 -28.70
C LEU A 206 -18.79 3.22 -29.98
N PRO A 207 -19.50 2.80 -31.05
CA PRO A 207 -18.87 2.54 -32.34
C PRO A 207 -18.05 3.73 -32.87
N GLY A 208 -16.90 3.43 -33.46
CA GLY A 208 -16.00 4.41 -34.08
C GLY A 208 -15.07 5.13 -33.10
N ASN A 209 -14.60 4.45 -32.03
CA ASN A 209 -13.71 5.02 -31.00
C ASN A 209 -14.28 6.29 -30.34
N ARG A 210 -15.60 6.29 -30.11
CA ARG A 210 -16.30 7.36 -29.40
C ARG A 210 -16.66 6.87 -28.00
N TYR A 211 -16.67 7.79 -27.04
CA TYR A 211 -16.86 7.48 -25.64
C TYR A 211 -17.83 8.50 -25.04
N SER A 212 -18.70 8.07 -24.12
CA SER A 212 -19.65 8.95 -23.42
C SER A 212 -19.70 8.60 -21.94
N MET A 213 -19.70 9.59 -21.05
CA MET A 213 -19.97 9.39 -19.63
C MET A 213 -21.40 9.79 -19.32
N GLY A 214 -22.17 8.90 -18.67
CA GLY A 214 -23.55 9.13 -18.23
C GLY A 214 -23.76 10.24 -17.19
N LEU A 215 -22.76 11.07 -16.94
CA LEU A 215 -22.77 12.24 -16.06
C LEU A 215 -23.22 13.53 -16.78
N GLY A 216 -23.92 13.42 -17.91
CA GLY A 216 -24.35 14.57 -18.71
C GLY A 216 -23.22 15.27 -19.47
N SER A 217 -22.08 14.61 -19.70
CA SER A 217 -20.89 15.23 -20.30
C SER A 217 -20.47 14.54 -21.61
N ASP A 218 -20.44 15.39 -22.63
CA ASP A 218 -19.49 15.51 -23.73
C ASP A 218 -18.65 14.29 -24.16
N PRO A 219 -18.61 13.99 -25.47
CA PRO A 219 -17.81 12.90 -25.98
C PRO A 219 -16.31 13.14 -25.74
N PHE A 220 -15.56 12.07 -25.50
CA PHE A 220 -14.10 12.10 -25.50
C PHE A 220 -13.55 11.07 -26.49
N ARG A 221 -12.24 11.16 -26.75
CA ARG A 221 -11.47 10.23 -27.60
C ARG A 221 -10.39 9.58 -26.75
N TYR A 222 -10.15 8.29 -26.96
CA TYR A 222 -9.03 7.55 -26.38
C TYR A 222 -8.07 7.16 -27.51
N SER A 223 -6.78 7.45 -27.33
CA SER A 223 -5.74 7.03 -28.25
C SER A 223 -5.10 5.74 -27.75
N GLY A 224 -5.44 4.60 -28.36
CA GLY A 224 -4.80 3.32 -28.03
C GLY A 224 -3.29 3.27 -28.32
N LYS A 225 -2.75 4.24 -29.08
CA LYS A 225 -1.31 4.38 -29.31
C LYS A 225 -0.59 5.06 -28.15
N THR A 226 -1.24 6.02 -27.51
CA THR A 226 -0.61 6.87 -26.49
C THR A 226 -1.18 6.66 -25.09
N GLY A 227 -2.28 5.90 -24.96
CA GLY A 227 -3.05 5.80 -23.72
C GLY A 227 -3.80 7.08 -23.36
N LEU A 228 -3.72 8.14 -24.18
CA LEU A 228 -4.24 9.46 -23.84
C LEU A 228 -5.76 9.55 -24.02
N ILE A 229 -6.47 10.04 -23.00
CA ILE A 229 -7.85 10.49 -23.13
C ILE A 229 -7.89 11.99 -23.49
N THR A 230 -8.70 12.36 -24.47
CA THR A 230 -8.93 13.75 -24.89
C THR A 230 -10.42 14.06 -24.92
N TRP A 231 -10.87 14.95 -24.04
CA TRP A 231 -12.27 15.41 -23.99
C TRP A 231 -12.53 16.40 -25.11
N ALA A 232 -13.63 16.19 -25.86
CA ALA A 232 -13.97 17.07 -26.97
C ALA A 232 -14.67 18.36 -26.50
N SER A 233 -15.34 18.32 -25.35
CA SER A 233 -16.05 19.46 -24.76
C SER A 233 -16.21 19.31 -23.23
N GLY A 234 -16.74 20.35 -22.59
CA GLY A 234 -17.06 20.36 -21.17
C GLY A 234 -15.92 20.80 -20.25
N PRO A 235 -16.14 20.78 -18.92
CA PRO A 235 -15.16 21.25 -17.93
C PRO A 235 -13.81 20.53 -18.02
N LEU A 236 -13.81 19.24 -18.34
CA LEU A 236 -12.58 18.44 -18.47
C LEU A 236 -11.80 18.78 -19.75
N ALA A 237 -12.49 19.14 -20.85
CA ALA A 237 -11.81 19.65 -22.06
C ALA A 237 -11.19 21.03 -21.82
N ALA A 238 -11.91 21.91 -21.10
CA ALA A 238 -11.41 23.23 -20.72
C ALA A 238 -10.19 23.15 -19.80
N ALA A 239 -10.15 22.14 -18.93
CA ALA A 239 -9.09 21.94 -17.96
C ALA A 239 -7.79 21.32 -18.54
N LYS A 240 -7.77 20.98 -19.83
CA LYS A 240 -6.58 20.51 -20.59
C LYS A 240 -5.72 19.50 -19.81
N PRO A 241 -6.23 18.30 -19.55
CA PRO A 241 -5.48 17.25 -18.86
C PRO A 241 -4.08 17.07 -19.44
N ALA A 242 -3.12 17.02 -18.52
CA ALA A 242 -1.72 16.94 -18.87
C ALA A 242 -1.31 15.50 -19.19
N ASP A 243 -1.98 14.51 -18.60
CA ASP A 243 -1.63 13.11 -18.75
C ASP A 243 -2.82 12.18 -18.45
N SER A 244 -2.72 10.92 -18.88
CA SER A 244 -3.57 9.84 -18.42
C SER A 244 -2.79 8.54 -18.38
N ASP A 245 -3.01 7.75 -17.34
CA ASP A 245 -2.31 6.49 -17.12
C ASP A 245 -3.28 5.31 -17.24
N TYR A 246 -2.77 4.21 -17.81
CA TYR A 246 -3.48 2.95 -17.88
C TYR A 246 -2.79 1.96 -16.94
N SER A 247 -3.54 1.41 -16.01
CA SER A 247 -3.06 0.37 -15.09
C SER A 247 -4.04 -0.81 -15.08
N ILE A 248 -3.57 -1.98 -14.67
CA ILE A 248 -4.45 -3.11 -14.39
C ILE A 248 -4.55 -3.25 -12.88
N ASP A 249 -5.76 -3.29 -12.34
CA ASP A 249 -5.98 -3.48 -10.91
C ASP A 249 -5.64 -4.92 -10.48
N GLN A 250 -5.69 -5.19 -9.18
CA GLN A 250 -5.35 -6.50 -8.64
C GLN A 250 -6.28 -7.64 -9.05
N LYS A 251 -7.48 -7.31 -9.55
CA LYS A 251 -8.44 -8.27 -10.08
C LYS A 251 -8.24 -8.51 -11.58
N GLY A 252 -7.18 -7.95 -12.16
CA GLY A 252 -6.94 -8.00 -13.59
C GLY A 252 -7.85 -7.06 -14.39
N GLN A 253 -8.54 -6.12 -13.73
CA GLN A 253 -9.44 -5.20 -14.40
C GLN A 253 -8.68 -3.98 -14.94
N PRO A 254 -8.96 -3.56 -16.18
CA PRO A 254 -8.33 -2.38 -16.77
C PRO A 254 -8.82 -1.11 -16.10
N THR A 255 -7.89 -0.30 -15.61
CA THR A 255 -8.11 0.98 -14.96
C THR A 255 -7.47 2.10 -15.77
N ILE A 256 -8.18 3.20 -15.96
CA ILE A 256 -7.60 4.40 -16.58
C ILE A 256 -7.72 5.56 -15.61
N GLY A 257 -6.58 6.05 -15.14
CA GLY A 257 -6.44 7.30 -14.40
C GLY A 257 -6.27 8.46 -15.36
N VAL A 258 -6.89 9.59 -15.05
CA VAL A 258 -6.75 10.84 -15.80
C VAL A 258 -6.15 11.88 -14.88
N PHE A 259 -5.27 12.73 -15.38
CA PHE A 259 -4.66 13.80 -14.61
C PHE A 259 -4.96 15.15 -15.23
N ILE A 260 -5.91 15.84 -14.60
CA ILE A 260 -6.28 17.20 -14.96
C ILE A 260 -5.49 18.11 -14.05
N ASN A 261 -4.35 18.64 -14.53
CA ASN A 261 -3.44 19.56 -13.82
C ASN A 261 -2.91 19.04 -12.45
N ALA A 262 -2.35 19.94 -11.61
CA ALA A 262 -1.78 19.60 -10.30
C ALA A 262 -2.84 19.14 -9.26
N GLU A 263 -4.12 19.38 -9.53
CA GLU A 263 -5.25 18.89 -8.75
C GLU A 263 -5.74 17.58 -9.37
N GLN A 264 -5.11 16.46 -8.99
CA GLN A 264 -5.35 15.16 -9.61
C GLN A 264 -6.84 14.76 -9.57
N ARG A 265 -7.50 14.81 -10.73
CA ARG A 265 -8.86 14.31 -10.95
C ARG A 265 -8.88 12.90 -11.52
N PHE A 266 -8.95 11.89 -10.67
CA PHE A 266 -8.93 10.50 -11.12
C PHE A 266 -10.32 10.09 -11.62
N CYS A 267 -10.44 9.60 -12.85
CA CYS A 267 -11.48 8.62 -13.17
C CYS A 267 -10.89 7.23 -12.90
N THR A 268 -11.70 6.26 -12.50
CA THR A 268 -11.29 4.86 -12.38
C THR A 268 -12.36 4.05 -13.07
N LEU A 269 -11.98 3.37 -14.15
CA LEU A 269 -12.90 2.57 -14.96
C LEU A 269 -12.94 1.15 -14.41
N TYR A 270 -14.12 0.65 -14.09
CA TYR A 270 -14.37 -0.74 -13.73
C TYR A 270 -15.26 -1.38 -14.78
N ARG A 271 -15.04 -2.65 -15.12
CA ARG A 271 -15.94 -3.43 -15.97
C ARG A 271 -16.80 -4.37 -15.14
#